data_AF-A0A8T6FUV6-F1
#
_entry.id   AF-A0A8T6FUV6-F1
#
_cell.length_a   1.000
_cell.length_b   1.000
_cell.length_c   1.000
_cell.angle_alpha   90.00
_cell.angle_beta   90.00
_cell.angle_gamma   90.00
#
_symmetry.space_group_name_H-M   'P 1'
#
loop_
_entity.id
_entity.type
_entity.pdbx_description
1 polymer ?
#
loop_
_entity_poly.entity_id
_entity_poly.type
_entity_poly.pdbx_seq_one_letter_code
_entity_poly.pdbx_strand_id
1 'polypeptide(L)'
;PPPPAPRAAAGGGGGGGGGGGGGPFPPGGGVPPPRGPRLRAVLYPRSPAAATRGVPMPRLPNLTSRDEVPAELAETYDRVAELRGGQVSGPFGILIHSPELALRAAQLSRYVRWESDLTPGQRETAIITAARELDAGLMWNAHVKLAREGGVSEAAIEAIGQRTALDALEPGEAAIVRYVRELMQGNRVSDESFEALRALLGDQGIVDLTGLVGYYAFVGFTLNAFEVPPPAGAEPLP
;
A
#
# COMPACT_ATOMS: atom_id res chain seq x y z
N PRO A 1 -18.03 -23.90 28.70
CA PRO A 1 -18.04 -25.31 28.27
C PRO A 1 -17.28 -25.41 26.93
N PRO A 2 -16.22 -26.23 26.80
CA PRO A 2 -15.48 -26.32 25.55
C PRO A 2 -16.24 -27.16 24.50
N PRO A 3 -16.05 -26.92 23.19
CA PRO A 3 -16.67 -27.71 22.13
C PRO A 3 -15.94 -29.05 21.93
N PRO A 4 -16.63 -30.12 21.47
CA PRO A 4 -15.99 -31.39 21.18
C PRO A 4 -15.28 -31.42 19.82
N ALA A 5 -14.15 -32.13 19.78
CA ALA A 5 -13.32 -32.40 18.60
C ALA A 5 -13.98 -33.38 17.59
N PRO A 6 -13.55 -33.40 16.31
CA PRO A 6 -14.23 -34.14 15.24
C PRO A 6 -13.86 -35.63 15.19
N ARG A 7 -14.84 -36.45 14.77
CA ARG A 7 -14.69 -37.90 14.50
C ARG A 7 -14.02 -38.16 13.16
N ALA A 8 -13.14 -39.17 13.13
CA ALA A 8 -12.52 -39.74 11.93
C ALA A 8 -13.10 -41.12 11.56
N ALA A 9 -12.88 -41.47 10.29
CA ALA A 9 -12.98 -42.79 9.63
C ALA A 9 -14.41 -43.32 9.38
N ALA A 10 -14.75 -44.08 8.34
CA ALA A 10 -14.09 -44.79 7.22
C ALA A 10 -15.20 -44.93 6.12
N GLY A 11 -15.04 -45.35 4.86
CA GLY A 11 -14.07 -46.18 4.16
C GLY A 11 -14.79 -46.86 2.97
N GLY A 12 -14.03 -47.45 2.05
CA GLY A 12 -14.49 -48.38 0.99
C GLY A 12 -14.53 -47.77 -0.42
N GLY A 13 -13.92 -48.32 -1.46
CA GLY A 13 -13.18 -49.58 -1.64
C GLY A 13 -13.37 -50.08 -3.08
N GLY A 14 -12.26 -50.46 -3.74
CA GLY A 14 -12.17 -51.33 -4.94
C GLY A 14 -12.67 -50.76 -6.28
N GLY A 15 -12.08 -51.01 -7.44
CA GLY A 15 -11.01 -51.92 -7.85
C GLY A 15 -11.19 -52.29 -9.34
N GLY A 16 -10.07 -52.45 -10.07
CA GLY A 16 -9.97 -53.08 -11.41
C GLY A 16 -10.22 -52.14 -12.60
N GLY A 17 -9.46 -52.12 -13.70
CA GLY A 17 -8.41 -53.01 -14.20
C GLY A 17 -8.59 -53.26 -15.71
N GLY A 18 -7.57 -52.96 -16.53
CA GLY A 18 -7.47 -53.29 -17.97
C GLY A 18 -7.84 -52.13 -18.92
N GLY A 19 -7.08 -51.71 -19.92
CA GLY A 19 -5.89 -52.26 -20.57
C GLY A 19 -6.07 -52.21 -22.10
N GLY A 20 -5.19 -51.49 -22.82
CA GLY A 20 -4.85 -51.82 -24.22
C GLY A 20 -4.98 -50.73 -25.30
N GLY A 21 -3.82 -50.34 -25.85
CA GLY A 21 -3.60 -49.90 -27.26
C GLY A 21 -3.84 -48.42 -27.55
N GLY A 22 -2.94 -47.61 -28.13
CA GLY A 22 -1.69 -47.86 -28.84
C GLY A 22 -1.61 -46.91 -30.05
N GLY A 23 -0.63 -46.01 -30.11
CA GLY A 23 -0.32 -45.19 -31.29
C GLY A 23 0.55 -43.97 -30.98
N PRO A 24 1.58 -43.63 -31.78
CA PRO A 24 2.82 -43.02 -31.28
C PRO A 24 2.86 -41.48 -31.42
N PHE A 25 3.35 -40.79 -30.39
CA PHE A 25 3.81 -39.40 -30.53
C PHE A 25 5.27 -39.41 -31.00
N PRO A 26 5.64 -38.64 -32.04
CA PRO A 26 7.03 -38.55 -32.48
C PRO A 26 7.86 -37.76 -31.45
N PRO A 27 9.15 -38.08 -31.27
CA PRO A 27 10.06 -37.24 -30.51
C PRO A 27 10.62 -36.16 -31.45
N GLY A 28 10.45 -34.88 -31.12
CA GLY A 28 11.13 -33.84 -31.89
C GLY A 28 10.73 -32.41 -31.56
N GLY A 29 11.71 -31.67 -31.04
CA GLY A 29 11.79 -30.22 -31.19
C GLY A 29 11.25 -29.44 -29.99
N GLY A 30 12.14 -29.09 -29.06
CA GLY A 30 11.89 -27.98 -28.14
C GLY A 30 11.65 -26.71 -28.96
N VAL A 31 10.42 -26.22 -28.93
CA VAL A 31 10.12 -24.85 -29.36
C VAL A 31 10.55 -23.95 -28.20
N PRO A 32 11.59 -23.11 -28.34
CA PRO A 32 11.87 -22.12 -27.30
C PRO A 32 10.64 -21.21 -27.20
N PRO A 33 10.25 -20.78 -25.99
CA PRO A 33 9.12 -19.87 -25.83
C PRO A 33 9.34 -18.62 -26.69
N PRO A 34 8.29 -18.03 -27.29
CA PRO A 34 8.44 -16.82 -28.06
C PRO A 34 9.11 -15.77 -27.16
N ARG A 35 10.24 -15.24 -27.63
CA ARG A 35 10.89 -14.10 -27.00
C ARG A 35 9.93 -12.92 -27.17
N GLY A 36 9.06 -12.74 -26.17
CA GLY A 36 8.24 -11.54 -26.06
C GLY A 36 9.14 -10.30 -26.12
N PRO A 37 8.64 -9.18 -26.66
CA PRO A 37 9.42 -7.95 -26.73
C PRO A 37 9.92 -7.63 -25.31
N ARG A 38 11.24 -7.49 -25.15
CA ARG A 38 11.82 -6.97 -23.92
C ARG A 38 11.17 -5.61 -23.69
N LEU A 39 10.29 -5.52 -22.70
CA LEU A 39 9.75 -4.25 -22.24
C LEU A 39 10.96 -3.41 -21.84
N ARG A 40 11.32 -2.43 -22.68
CA ARG A 40 12.19 -1.35 -22.25
C ARG A 40 11.46 -0.71 -21.08
N ALA A 41 12.05 -0.78 -19.89
CA ALA A 41 11.60 0.03 -18.77
C ALA A 41 11.53 1.47 -19.29
N VAL A 42 10.30 1.97 -19.45
CA VAL A 42 10.07 3.39 -19.63
C VAL A 42 10.43 3.97 -18.27
N LEU A 43 11.70 4.35 -18.12
CA LEU A 43 12.15 5.17 -17.02
C LEU A 43 11.35 6.46 -17.12
N TYR A 44 10.29 6.57 -16.32
CA TYR A 44 9.66 7.85 -16.10
C TYR A 44 10.76 8.78 -15.57
N PRO A 45 11.04 9.92 -16.24
CA PRO A 45 11.95 10.89 -15.66
C PRO A 45 11.42 11.25 -14.28
N ARG A 46 12.32 11.20 -13.28
CA ARG A 46 12.06 11.70 -11.93
C ARG A 46 11.44 13.10 -12.00
N SER A 47 10.55 13.38 -11.05
CA SER A 47 9.81 14.64 -10.89
C SER A 47 10.61 15.85 -11.38
N PRO A 48 10.04 16.73 -12.22
CA PRO A 48 10.75 17.92 -12.66
C PRO A 48 11.19 18.70 -11.42
N ALA A 49 12.47 19.08 -11.41
CA ALA A 49 13.09 19.86 -10.36
C ALA A 49 12.15 20.98 -9.91
N ALA A 50 11.99 21.12 -8.60
CA ALA A 50 11.13 22.11 -7.97
C ALA A 50 11.47 23.51 -8.52
N ALA A 51 10.71 23.95 -9.52
CA ALA A 51 10.67 25.35 -9.90
C ALA A 51 10.33 26.12 -8.63
N THR A 52 11.04 27.23 -8.38
CA THR A 52 10.81 28.15 -7.26
C THR A 52 9.37 28.67 -7.30
N ARG A 53 8.45 27.90 -6.75
CA ARG A 53 7.04 28.27 -6.55
C ARG A 53 6.97 28.94 -5.19
N GLY A 54 6.18 30.01 -5.10
CA GLY A 54 5.81 30.61 -3.81
C GLY A 54 5.15 29.58 -2.89
N VAL A 55 4.80 29.99 -1.67
CA VAL A 55 4.18 29.10 -0.66
C VAL A 55 3.12 28.22 -1.33
N PRO A 56 3.31 26.88 -1.37
CA PRO A 56 2.43 26.00 -2.13
C PRO A 56 1.02 26.10 -1.55
N MET A 57 0.07 26.53 -2.38
CA MET A 57 -1.34 26.50 -2.06
C MET A 57 -1.99 25.32 -2.77
N PRO A 58 -2.92 24.61 -2.12
CA PRO A 58 -3.70 23.57 -2.77
C PRO A 58 -4.39 24.09 -4.04
N ARG A 59 -4.39 23.27 -5.10
CA ARG A 59 -5.04 23.59 -6.39
C ARG A 59 -6.57 23.56 -6.34
N LEU A 60 -7.13 23.03 -5.25
CA LEU A 60 -8.53 23.13 -4.87
C LEU A 60 -8.63 23.55 -3.40
N PRO A 61 -9.72 24.22 -2.98
CA PRO A 61 -9.95 24.53 -1.57
C PRO A 61 -9.80 23.28 -0.71
N ASN A 62 -8.90 23.32 0.27
CA ASN A 62 -8.68 22.20 1.18
C ASN A 62 -9.64 22.33 2.37
N LEU A 63 -10.80 21.67 2.27
CA LEU A 63 -11.92 21.81 3.21
C LEU A 63 -11.66 21.00 4.49
N THR A 64 -10.79 21.50 5.36
CA THR A 64 -10.46 20.85 6.65
C THR A 64 -11.18 21.45 7.85
N SER A 65 -11.86 22.59 7.67
CA SER A 65 -12.70 23.23 8.69
C SER A 65 -14.16 23.17 8.28
N ARG A 66 -15.04 22.76 9.21
CA ARG A 66 -16.47 22.59 8.93
C ARG A 66 -17.19 23.89 8.54
N ASP A 67 -16.68 25.03 9.00
CA ASP A 67 -17.25 26.36 8.70
C ASP A 67 -16.94 26.84 7.28
N GLU A 68 -15.93 26.24 6.64
CA GLU A 68 -15.51 26.57 5.26
C GLU A 68 -16.20 25.67 4.22
N VAL A 69 -16.98 24.68 4.66
CA VAL A 69 -17.61 23.67 3.80
C VAL A 69 -18.94 24.23 3.25
N PRO A 70 -19.12 24.24 1.92
CA PRO A 70 -20.41 24.57 1.30
C PRO A 70 -21.55 23.67 1.80
N ALA A 71 -22.77 24.21 1.89
CA ALA A 71 -23.92 23.51 2.47
C ALA A 71 -24.21 22.16 1.77
N GLU A 72 -23.96 22.07 0.47
CA GLU A 72 -24.12 20.87 -0.35
C GLU A 72 -23.09 19.77 -0.05
N LEU A 73 -21.94 20.11 0.54
CA LEU A 73 -20.88 19.16 0.92
C LEU A 73 -20.87 18.85 2.42
N ALA A 74 -21.64 19.59 3.22
CA ALA A 74 -21.70 19.49 4.68
C ALA A 74 -21.93 18.05 5.17
N GLU A 75 -22.93 17.36 4.61
CA GLU A 75 -23.26 16.00 5.01
C GLU A 75 -22.10 15.02 4.73
N THR A 76 -21.41 15.20 3.60
CA THR A 76 -20.25 14.38 3.25
C THR A 76 -19.11 14.61 4.22
N TYR A 77 -18.81 15.88 4.52
CA TYR A 77 -17.79 16.24 5.50
C TYR A 77 -18.08 15.58 6.85
N ASP A 78 -19.31 15.69 7.34
CA ASP A 78 -19.72 15.20 8.66
C ASP A 78 -19.57 13.66 8.73
N ARG A 79 -19.99 12.94 7.69
CA ARG A 79 -19.80 11.47 7.59
C ARG A 79 -18.33 11.05 7.47
N VAL A 80 -17.52 11.80 6.73
CA VAL A 80 -16.06 11.52 6.66
C VAL A 80 -15.42 11.75 8.02
N ALA A 81 -15.78 12.83 8.73
CA ALA A 81 -15.29 13.10 10.06
C ALA A 81 -15.63 11.96 11.02
N GLU A 82 -16.88 11.49 11.03
CA GLU A 82 -17.34 10.36 11.85
C GLU A 82 -16.50 9.09 11.61
N LEU A 83 -16.31 8.71 10.35
CA LEU A 83 -15.53 7.52 9.97
C LEU A 83 -14.04 7.62 10.38
N ARG A 84 -13.54 8.83 10.60
CA ARG A 84 -12.13 9.15 10.85
C ARG A 84 -11.84 9.67 12.26
N GLY A 85 -12.76 9.46 13.21
CA GLY A 85 -12.54 9.84 14.61
C GLY A 85 -12.75 11.33 14.90
N GLY A 86 -13.63 11.98 14.14
CA GLY A 86 -14.09 13.35 14.36
C GLY A 86 -13.32 14.44 13.61
N GLN A 87 -12.39 14.08 12.70
CA GLN A 87 -11.57 15.05 11.99
C GLN A 87 -11.46 14.77 10.49
N VAL A 88 -11.47 15.84 9.69
CA VAL A 88 -11.15 15.82 8.27
C VAL A 88 -9.74 16.38 8.09
N SER A 89 -8.83 15.54 7.59
CA SER A 89 -7.42 15.89 7.42
C SER A 89 -6.76 15.12 6.27
N GLY A 90 -5.56 15.53 5.89
CA GLY A 90 -4.79 14.92 4.81
C GLY A 90 -5.55 15.02 3.48
N PRO A 91 -5.76 13.91 2.74
CA PRO A 91 -6.39 13.96 1.43
C PRO A 91 -7.88 14.35 1.49
N PHE A 92 -8.54 14.19 2.64
CA PHE A 92 -10.00 14.28 2.71
C PHE A 92 -10.55 15.70 2.52
N GLY A 93 -9.79 16.74 2.87
CA GLY A 93 -10.19 18.11 2.57
C GLY A 93 -10.28 18.38 1.06
N ILE A 94 -9.58 17.59 0.24
CA ILE A 94 -9.71 17.59 -1.22
C ILE A 94 -10.77 16.59 -1.69
N LEU A 95 -10.80 15.38 -1.12
CA LEU A 95 -11.71 14.33 -1.59
C LEU A 95 -13.19 14.70 -1.42
N ILE A 96 -13.55 15.55 -0.45
CA ILE A 96 -14.95 15.98 -0.22
C ILE A 96 -15.57 16.68 -1.44
N HIS A 97 -14.76 17.27 -2.34
CA HIS A 97 -15.23 17.76 -3.64
C HIS A 97 -15.79 16.64 -4.54
N SER A 98 -15.58 15.37 -4.19
CA SER A 98 -16.19 14.18 -4.78
C SER A 98 -16.84 13.33 -3.67
N PRO A 99 -18.10 13.62 -3.29
CA PRO A 99 -18.77 13.00 -2.15
C PRO A 99 -18.68 11.48 -2.04
N GLU A 100 -19.07 10.77 -3.09
CA GLU A 100 -19.07 9.29 -3.10
C GLU A 100 -17.67 8.71 -3.00
N LEU A 101 -16.68 9.33 -3.66
CA LEU A 101 -15.29 8.90 -3.56
C LEU A 101 -14.75 9.12 -2.15
N ALA A 102 -15.04 10.28 -1.53
CA ALA A 102 -14.62 10.59 -0.17
C ALA A 102 -15.13 9.56 0.83
N LEU A 103 -16.40 9.18 0.74
CA LEU A 103 -17.01 8.22 1.67
C LEU A 103 -16.42 6.82 1.52
N ARG A 104 -16.25 6.34 0.28
CA ARG A 104 -15.64 5.03 0.02
C ARG A 104 -14.16 4.99 0.42
N ALA A 105 -13.43 6.07 0.15
CA ALA A 105 -12.06 6.22 0.60
C ALA A 105 -11.97 6.25 2.14
N ALA A 106 -12.91 6.90 2.84
CA ALA A 106 -12.94 6.93 4.29
C ALA A 106 -13.19 5.55 4.89
N GLN A 107 -14.10 4.76 4.29
CA GLN A 107 -14.35 3.38 4.69
C GLN A 107 -13.12 2.49 4.50
N LEU A 108 -12.49 2.53 3.32
CA LEU A 108 -11.26 1.77 3.08
C LEU A 108 -10.13 2.22 4.00
N SER A 109 -9.98 3.54 4.21
CA SER A 109 -9.02 4.07 5.17
C SER A 109 -9.25 3.55 6.57
N ARG A 110 -10.52 3.41 6.97
CA ARG A 110 -10.86 2.93 8.30
C ARG A 110 -10.37 1.49 8.48
N TYR A 111 -10.66 0.65 7.50
CA TYR A 111 -10.22 -0.73 7.49
C TYR A 111 -8.70 -0.86 7.59
N VAL A 112 -7.96 -0.29 6.63
CA VAL A 112 -6.49 -0.47 6.54
C VAL A 112 -5.72 0.22 7.67
N ARG A 113 -6.33 1.16 8.41
CA ARG A 113 -5.68 1.85 9.52
C ARG A 113 -6.04 1.33 10.90
N TRP A 114 -7.18 0.67 11.08
CA TRP A 114 -7.64 0.27 12.42
C TRP A 114 -8.29 -1.11 12.50
N GLU A 115 -8.71 -1.73 11.40
CA GLU A 115 -9.47 -2.99 11.43
C GLU A 115 -8.72 -4.18 10.80
N SER A 116 -7.65 -3.95 10.04
CA SER A 116 -6.74 -5.01 9.57
C SER A 116 -5.86 -5.56 10.70
N ASP A 117 -5.36 -6.79 10.53
CA ASP A 117 -4.48 -7.45 11.51
C ASP A 117 -3.01 -6.97 11.48
N LEU A 118 -2.66 -6.02 10.61
CA LEU A 118 -1.32 -5.42 10.56
C LEU A 118 -1.00 -4.69 11.86
N THR A 119 0.17 -4.98 12.43
CA THR A 119 0.66 -4.24 13.61
C THR A 119 0.93 -2.78 13.25
N PRO A 120 0.94 -1.86 14.23
CA PRO A 120 1.27 -0.45 13.98
C PRO A 120 2.60 -0.28 13.24
N GLY A 121 3.65 -1.00 13.66
CA GLY A 121 4.95 -0.98 12.98
C GLY A 121 4.86 -1.44 11.52
N GLN A 122 4.25 -2.60 11.26
CA GLN A 122 4.13 -3.13 9.88
C GLN A 122 3.38 -2.16 8.96
N ARG A 123 2.25 -1.65 9.44
CA ARG A 123 1.43 -0.69 8.71
C ARG A 123 2.22 0.59 8.42
N GLU A 124 2.83 1.19 9.44
CA GLU A 124 3.51 2.47 9.28
C GLU A 124 4.80 2.34 8.47
N THR A 125 5.56 1.23 8.56
CA THR A 125 6.69 0.94 7.64
C THR A 125 6.24 0.96 6.17
N ALA A 126 5.12 0.31 5.85
CA ALA A 126 4.59 0.32 4.49
C ALA A 126 4.17 1.72 4.04
N ILE A 127 3.51 2.48 4.93
CA ILE A 127 3.04 3.84 4.64
C ILE A 127 4.19 4.81 4.39
N ILE A 128 5.20 4.87 5.27
CA ILE A 128 6.32 5.81 5.08
C ILE A 128 7.17 5.42 3.86
N THR A 129 7.24 4.11 3.54
CA THR A 129 7.86 3.66 2.28
C THR A 129 7.08 4.19 1.08
N ALA A 130 5.75 4.05 1.06
CA ALA A 130 4.92 4.57 -0.02
C ALA A 130 4.96 6.09 -0.14
N ALA A 131 4.95 6.80 1.00
CA ALA A 131 5.10 8.25 1.07
C ALA A 131 6.40 8.69 0.40
N ARG A 132 7.49 7.97 0.69
CA ARG A 132 8.78 8.26 0.11
C ARG A 132 8.84 7.91 -1.37
N GLU A 133 8.33 6.76 -1.82
CA GLU A 133 8.33 6.41 -3.25
C GLU A 133 7.55 7.40 -4.12
N LEU A 134 6.59 8.13 -3.55
CA LEU A 134 5.82 9.18 -4.24
C LEU A 134 6.33 10.60 -3.99
N ASP A 135 7.37 10.77 -3.18
CA ASP A 135 7.81 12.08 -2.68
C ASP A 135 6.66 12.91 -2.06
N ALA A 136 5.73 12.24 -1.37
CA ALA A 136 4.55 12.86 -0.76
C ALA A 136 4.89 13.42 0.64
N GLY A 137 5.45 14.64 0.67
CA GLY A 137 5.95 15.27 1.91
C GLY A 137 4.92 15.39 3.05
N LEU A 138 3.67 15.72 2.76
CA LEU A 138 2.61 15.80 3.77
C LEU A 138 2.33 14.42 4.39
N MET A 139 2.28 13.38 3.56
CA MET A 139 2.09 12.00 4.00
C MET A 139 3.26 11.53 4.85
N TRP A 140 4.50 11.77 4.40
CA TRP A 140 5.71 11.43 5.16
C TRP A 140 5.67 12.04 6.57
N ASN A 141 5.44 13.35 6.65
CA ASN A 141 5.41 14.07 7.92
C ASN A 141 4.29 13.58 8.86
N ALA A 142 3.12 13.25 8.32
CA ALA A 142 2.02 12.72 9.12
C ALA A 142 2.31 11.33 9.69
N HIS A 143 3.16 10.53 9.02
CA HIS A 143 3.34 9.12 9.31
C HIS A 143 4.68 8.76 9.94
N VAL A 144 5.75 9.54 9.74
CA VAL A 144 7.06 9.24 10.32
C VAL A 144 7.04 9.21 11.85
N LYS A 145 6.26 10.10 12.49
CA LYS A 145 6.04 10.06 13.94
C LYS A 145 5.29 8.80 14.37
N LEU A 146 4.26 8.42 13.62
CA LEU A 146 3.48 7.20 13.90
C LEU A 146 4.30 5.93 13.69
N ALA A 147 5.22 5.93 12.72
CA ALA A 147 6.19 4.85 12.52
C ALA A 147 7.06 4.66 13.77
N ARG A 148 7.60 5.74 14.32
CA ARG A 148 8.38 5.70 15.58
C ARG A 148 7.55 5.18 16.76
N GLU A 149 6.34 5.70 16.93
CA GLU A 149 5.41 5.26 17.97
C GLU A 149 5.00 3.79 17.80
N GLY A 150 4.93 3.31 16.56
CA GLY A 150 4.65 1.93 16.19
C GLY A 150 5.84 0.97 16.33
N GLY A 151 7.01 1.48 16.71
CA GLY A 151 8.22 0.69 16.95
C GLY A 151 9.09 0.43 15.72
N VAL A 152 8.90 1.18 14.63
CA VAL A 152 9.79 1.12 13.45
C VAL A 152 11.17 1.64 13.83
N SER A 153 12.22 0.93 13.45
CA SER A 153 13.59 1.30 13.79
C SER A 153 14.02 2.60 13.09
N GLU A 154 14.84 3.42 13.76
CA GLU A 154 15.41 4.61 13.10
C GLU A 154 16.26 4.22 11.88
N ALA A 155 16.91 3.05 11.92
CA ALA A 155 17.64 2.52 10.78
C ALA A 155 16.72 2.27 9.57
N ALA A 156 15.53 1.72 9.78
CA ALA A 156 14.55 1.54 8.71
C ALA A 156 14.01 2.90 8.22
N ILE A 157 13.68 3.83 9.11
CA ILE A 157 13.21 5.18 8.75
C ILE A 157 14.26 5.91 7.89
N GLU A 158 15.53 5.87 8.31
CA GLU A 158 16.66 6.44 7.57
C GLU A 158 16.84 5.76 6.22
N ALA A 159 16.83 4.41 6.18
CA ALA A 159 17.00 3.65 4.95
C ALA A 159 15.88 3.90 3.95
N ILE A 160 14.65 4.08 4.44
CA ILE A 160 13.50 4.48 3.63
C ILE A 160 13.72 5.89 3.09
N GLY A 161 13.97 6.86 3.97
CA GLY A 161 14.15 8.28 3.60
C GLY A 161 15.27 8.48 2.58
N GLN A 162 16.43 7.87 2.80
CA GLN A 162 17.60 7.98 1.93
C GLN A 162 17.60 7.02 0.74
N ARG A 163 16.58 6.14 0.65
CA ARG A 163 16.48 5.09 -0.39
C ARG A 163 17.72 4.20 -0.47
N THR A 164 18.30 3.85 0.67
CA THR A 164 19.52 3.03 0.74
C THR A 164 19.20 1.53 0.78
N ALA A 165 20.27 0.72 0.81
CA ALA A 165 20.21 -0.73 0.91
C ALA A 165 19.57 -1.20 2.23
N LEU A 166 18.98 -2.39 2.20
CA LEU A 166 18.17 -2.93 3.30
C LEU A 166 18.89 -4.03 4.10
N ASP A 167 20.16 -4.33 3.76
CA ASP A 167 20.88 -5.50 4.29
C ASP A 167 21.15 -5.42 5.80
N ALA A 168 21.13 -4.22 6.36
CA ALA A 168 21.37 -3.96 7.78
C ALA A 168 20.07 -3.83 8.61
N LEU A 169 18.90 -3.98 7.98
CA LEU A 169 17.61 -3.85 8.66
C LEU A 169 17.17 -5.18 9.26
N GLU A 170 16.29 -5.11 10.26
CA GLU A 170 15.59 -6.28 10.76
C GLU A 170 14.83 -6.98 9.61
N PRO A 171 14.84 -8.33 9.53
CA PRO A 171 14.30 -9.04 8.38
C PRO A 171 12.84 -8.70 8.05
N GLY A 172 12.01 -8.46 9.07
CA GLY A 172 10.61 -8.08 8.89
C GLY A 172 10.43 -6.70 8.26
N GLU A 173 11.21 -5.71 8.72
CA GLU A 173 11.19 -4.35 8.14
C GLU A 173 11.74 -4.38 6.72
N ALA A 174 12.86 -5.07 6.49
CA ALA A 174 13.47 -5.23 5.18
C ALA A 174 12.49 -5.85 4.17
N ALA A 175 11.74 -6.89 4.57
CA ALA A 175 10.76 -7.56 3.72
C ALA A 175 9.63 -6.61 3.30
N ILE A 176 9.08 -5.83 4.24
CA ILE A 176 8.03 -4.84 3.93
C ILE A 176 8.57 -3.76 3.00
N VAL A 177 9.71 -3.14 3.33
CA VAL A 177 10.27 -2.04 2.53
C VAL A 177 10.59 -2.51 1.11
N ARG A 178 11.17 -3.71 0.96
CA ARG A 178 11.47 -4.30 -0.35
C ARG A 178 10.20 -4.54 -1.16
N TYR A 179 9.19 -5.17 -0.57
CA TYR A 179 7.91 -5.45 -1.23
C TYR A 179 7.26 -4.15 -1.73
N VAL A 180 7.17 -3.12 -0.89
CA VAL A 180 6.56 -1.84 -1.27
C VAL A 180 7.34 -1.14 -2.38
N ARG A 181 8.68 -1.10 -2.30
CA ARG A 181 9.53 -0.52 -3.35
C ARG A 181 9.35 -1.22 -4.69
N GLU A 182 9.43 -2.56 -4.70
CA GLU A 182 9.22 -3.34 -5.93
C GLU A 182 7.85 -3.05 -6.55
N LEU A 183 6.80 -3.10 -5.73
CA LEU A 183 5.44 -2.88 -6.19
C LEU A 183 5.25 -1.47 -6.78
N MET A 184 5.76 -0.43 -6.13
CA MET A 184 5.55 0.95 -6.57
C MET A 184 6.44 1.36 -7.75
N GLN A 185 7.66 0.84 -7.83
CA GLN A 185 8.59 1.16 -8.91
C GLN A 185 8.36 0.28 -10.15
N GLY A 186 8.07 -1.01 -9.94
CA GLY A 186 7.97 -2.02 -10.98
C GLY A 186 6.55 -2.46 -11.33
N ASN A 187 5.54 -2.05 -10.57
CA ASN A 187 4.15 -2.53 -10.67
C ASN A 187 4.02 -4.06 -10.50
N ARG A 188 5.05 -4.72 -9.96
CA ARG A 188 5.18 -6.15 -9.75
C ARG A 188 6.13 -6.39 -8.59
N VAL A 189 5.94 -7.50 -7.89
CA VAL A 189 6.87 -8.01 -6.88
C VAL A 189 7.48 -9.30 -7.37
N SER A 190 8.72 -9.57 -6.98
CA SER A 190 9.38 -10.85 -7.25
C SER A 190 8.76 -11.97 -6.40
N ASP A 191 8.91 -13.22 -6.86
CA ASP A 191 8.45 -14.40 -6.10
C ASP A 191 9.13 -14.48 -4.72
N GLU A 192 10.42 -14.10 -4.65
CA GLU A 192 11.18 -14.05 -3.40
C GLU A 192 10.56 -13.05 -2.41
N SER A 193 10.32 -11.80 -2.86
CA SER A 193 9.72 -10.74 -2.02
C SER A 193 8.28 -11.08 -1.63
N PHE A 194 7.51 -11.71 -2.52
CA PHE A 194 6.15 -12.16 -2.22
C PHE A 194 6.13 -13.26 -1.14
N GLU A 195 6.92 -14.32 -1.30
CA GLU A 195 6.95 -15.43 -0.35
C GLU A 195 7.57 -15.01 1.00
N ALA A 196 8.57 -14.13 1.00
CA ALA A 196 9.14 -13.58 2.24
C ALA A 196 8.09 -12.80 3.04
N LEU A 197 7.32 -11.92 2.39
CA LEU A 197 6.28 -11.15 3.07
C LEU A 197 5.10 -12.03 3.48
N ARG A 198 4.72 -13.00 2.64
CA ARG A 198 3.67 -13.97 2.95
C ARG A 198 4.04 -14.83 4.16
N ALA A 199 5.29 -15.26 4.29
CA ALA A 199 5.75 -16.01 5.45
C ALA A 199 5.65 -15.18 6.75
N LEU A 200 5.82 -13.86 6.66
CA LEU A 200 5.71 -12.94 7.79
C LEU A 200 4.26 -12.65 8.19
N LEU A 201 3.36 -12.46 7.22
CA LEU A 201 2.01 -11.90 7.43
C LEU A 201 0.86 -12.89 7.19
N GLY A 202 1.15 -14.05 6.58
CA GLY A 202 0.13 -14.96 6.07
C GLY A 202 -0.65 -14.41 4.88
N ASP A 203 -1.60 -15.20 4.40
CA ASP A 203 -2.37 -14.90 3.18
C ASP A 203 -3.24 -13.64 3.32
N GLN A 204 -3.89 -13.45 4.48
CA GLN A 204 -4.71 -12.24 4.72
C GLN A 204 -3.82 -11.00 4.88
N GLY A 205 -2.75 -11.08 5.67
CA GLY A 205 -1.92 -9.92 5.96
C GLY A 205 -1.17 -9.38 4.73
N ILE A 206 -0.77 -10.25 3.78
CA ILE A 206 -0.20 -9.75 2.51
C ILE A 206 -1.25 -9.07 1.63
N VAL A 207 -2.50 -9.54 1.63
CA VAL A 207 -3.61 -8.86 0.93
C VAL A 207 -3.88 -7.50 1.57
N ASP A 208 -3.94 -7.44 2.90
CA ASP A 208 -4.15 -6.20 3.65
C ASP A 208 -3.02 -5.20 3.41
N LEU A 209 -1.76 -5.64 3.43
CA LEU A 209 -0.61 -4.77 3.15
C LEU A 209 -0.61 -4.29 1.70
N THR A 210 -0.95 -5.13 0.74
CA THR A 210 -1.06 -4.73 -0.68
C THR A 210 -2.18 -3.70 -0.87
N GLY A 211 -3.34 -3.91 -0.24
CA GLY A 211 -4.46 -2.97 -0.23
C GLY A 211 -4.09 -1.64 0.42
N LEU A 212 -3.35 -1.67 1.54
CA LEU A 212 -2.80 -0.50 2.21
C LEU A 212 -1.87 0.29 1.28
N VAL A 213 -0.94 -0.36 0.58
CA VAL A 213 -0.03 0.29 -0.38
C VAL A 213 -0.81 0.94 -1.50
N GLY A 214 -1.82 0.26 -2.07
CA GLY A 214 -2.69 0.82 -3.10
C GLY A 214 -3.48 2.04 -2.60
N TYR A 215 -4.02 1.96 -1.38
CA TYR A 215 -4.71 3.08 -0.75
C TYR A 215 -3.78 4.27 -0.54
N TYR A 216 -2.55 4.06 -0.04
CA TYR A 216 -1.59 5.13 0.16
C TYR A 216 -0.99 5.66 -1.14
N ALA A 217 -0.95 4.87 -2.22
CA ALA A 217 -0.68 5.39 -3.55
C ALA A 217 -1.77 6.36 -4.02
N PHE A 218 -3.05 6.00 -3.84
CA PHE A 218 -4.18 6.89 -4.09
C PHE A 218 -4.10 8.19 -3.26
N VAL A 219 -3.78 8.08 -1.96
CA VAL A 219 -3.57 9.26 -1.10
C VAL A 219 -2.42 10.12 -1.63
N GLY A 220 -1.26 9.53 -1.92
CA GLY A 220 -0.07 10.26 -2.38
C GLY A 220 -0.30 10.96 -3.71
N PHE A 221 -0.96 10.30 -4.66
CA PHE A 221 -1.36 10.92 -5.92
C PHE A 221 -2.32 12.09 -5.69
N THR A 222 -3.28 11.95 -4.79
CA THR A 222 -4.19 13.06 -4.43
C THR A 222 -3.38 14.25 -3.88
N LEU A 223 -2.57 14.03 -2.85
CA LEU A 223 -1.82 15.12 -2.21
C LEU A 223 -0.86 15.82 -3.19
N ASN A 224 -0.17 15.06 -4.04
CA ASN A 224 0.77 15.60 -5.01
C ASN A 224 0.07 16.30 -6.18
N ALA A 225 -0.99 15.71 -6.73
CA ALA A 225 -1.73 16.28 -7.85
C ALA A 225 -2.46 17.57 -7.47
N PHE A 226 -2.88 17.69 -6.21
CA PHE A 226 -3.53 18.91 -5.70
C PHE A 226 -2.58 19.84 -4.95
N GLU A 227 -1.27 19.55 -4.90
CA GLU A 227 -0.22 20.35 -4.23
C GLU A 227 -0.59 20.74 -2.79
N VAL A 228 -1.12 19.77 -2.01
CA VAL A 228 -1.44 20.01 -0.60
C VAL A 228 -0.15 20.10 0.21
N PRO A 229 0.17 21.24 0.84
CA PRO A 229 1.44 21.42 1.52
C PRO A 229 1.49 20.63 2.85
N PRO A 230 2.68 20.21 3.29
CA PRO A 230 2.91 19.83 4.68
C PRO A 230 2.55 20.97 5.65
N PRO A 231 2.33 20.68 6.95
CA PRO A 231 2.17 21.71 7.97
C PRO A 231 3.35 22.69 7.98
N ALA A 232 3.11 23.94 8.35
CA ALA A 232 4.19 24.92 8.52
C ALA A 232 5.21 24.42 9.56
N GLY A 233 6.50 24.48 9.22
CA GLY A 233 7.58 23.99 10.07
C GLY A 233 7.78 22.47 10.04
N ALA A 234 7.06 21.74 9.18
CA ALA A 234 7.32 20.33 8.92
C ALA A 234 8.75 20.12 8.40
N GLU A 235 9.37 19.01 8.78
CA GLU A 235 10.69 18.65 8.28
C GLU A 235 10.62 18.42 6.76
N PRO A 236 11.63 18.86 6.00
CA PRO A 236 11.72 18.54 4.59
C PRO A 236 11.67 17.02 4.40
N LEU A 237 11.07 16.59 3.30
CA LEU A 237 11.20 15.19 2.90
C LEU A 237 12.70 14.89 2.74
N PRO A 238 13.22 13.81 3.36
CA PRO A 238 14.63 13.44 3.28
C PRO A 238 15.08 13.08 1.87
#